data_AF-A0AA37N218-F1
#
_entry.id   AF-A0AA37N218-F1
#
_cell.length_a   1.000
_cell.length_b   1.000
_cell.length_c   1.000
_cell.angle_alpha   90.00
_cell.angle_beta   90.00
_cell.angle_gamma   90.00
#
_symmetry.space_group_name_H-M   'P 1'
#
loop_
_entity.id
_entity.type
_entity.pdbx_description
1 polymer ?
#
loop_
_entity_poly.entity_id
_entity_poly.type
_entity_poly.pdbx_seq_one_letter_code
_entity_poly.pdbx_strand_id
1 'polypeptide(L)'
;MNEIMYADNYSRQFQAQDEFFDCLKAIGGRSRWERKRSKDLRLVAIMDEDSKIAKELKEQYEQEGLDIGILTDTMENTRLVLKAKDKYYPVRSCAIKTILDRAGISGAVLNRLEKNVYARILNDCLKITKGESLLRISDGKVSAVHGGDCCDYSILDMEQVFAHVVEFLNKTFPGASFLGGFYDHTRASGLWELSRNDELLGAYRKELENCGLDSDDMKAALRVSTSDVGTSGANLYPMLLCGPKQNTIALGDPLRLSHENGVTLEQFDKQLGLLFGKYQAALKNLTRLLGILITNPGNCMIGIMKKVKVPKRYITEALNLFISQNGTGSCTAHEIYCGMSEVIFMLTCEGESGGHIATMEEKLARALSLDWKEFDVPGEIKW
;
A
#
# COMPACT_ATOMS: atom_id res chain seq x y z
N MET A 1 -26.17 -3.58 2.54
CA MET A 1 -26.05 -2.27 1.87
C MET A 1 -25.30 -2.56 0.59
N ASN A 2 -25.87 -2.34 -0.60
CA ASN A 2 -25.13 -2.57 -1.85
C ASN A 2 -23.93 -1.64 -1.85
N GLU A 3 -22.72 -2.20 -1.77
CA GLU A 3 -21.51 -1.41 -1.77
C GLU A 3 -21.35 -0.67 -3.10
N ILE A 4 -21.30 0.65 -3.02
CA ILE A 4 -21.21 1.52 -4.18
C ILE A 4 -19.74 1.57 -4.62
N MET A 5 -19.33 0.63 -5.47
CA MET A 5 -17.92 0.50 -5.88
C MET A 5 -17.37 1.71 -6.63
N TYR A 6 -18.20 2.58 -7.20
CA TYR A 6 -17.70 3.79 -7.85
C TYR A 6 -17.30 4.89 -6.86
N ALA A 7 -17.74 4.82 -5.60
CA ALA A 7 -17.56 5.88 -4.61
C ALA A 7 -16.08 6.08 -4.25
N ASP A 8 -15.63 7.32 -4.13
CA ASP A 8 -14.22 7.64 -3.87
C ASP A 8 -13.68 7.03 -2.56
N ASN A 9 -14.53 6.84 -1.56
CA ASN A 9 -14.21 6.23 -0.27
C ASN A 9 -14.40 4.71 -0.24
N TYR A 10 -14.65 4.07 -1.39
CA TYR A 10 -14.82 2.62 -1.45
C TYR A 10 -13.58 1.90 -0.97
N SER A 11 -13.78 0.99 -0.02
CA SER A 11 -12.76 0.13 0.56
C SER A 11 -13.43 -1.15 1.03
N ARG A 12 -12.82 -2.29 0.72
CA ARG A 12 -13.32 -3.60 1.14
C ARG A 12 -12.19 -4.48 1.66
N GLN A 13 -12.49 -5.18 2.74
CA GLN A 13 -11.65 -6.26 3.28
C GLN A 13 -12.24 -7.62 2.90
N PHE A 14 -11.37 -8.61 2.73
CA PHE A 14 -11.73 -9.95 2.29
C PHE A 14 -11.14 -10.96 3.25
N GLN A 15 -11.96 -11.95 3.64
CA GLN A 15 -11.51 -13.08 4.46
C GLN A 15 -11.28 -14.34 3.60
N ALA A 16 -11.97 -14.45 2.47
CA ALA A 16 -11.83 -15.56 1.53
C ALA A 16 -11.06 -15.14 0.28
N GLN A 17 -10.19 -16.03 -0.21
CA GLN A 17 -9.38 -15.79 -1.41
C GLN A 17 -10.27 -15.61 -2.64
N ASP A 18 -11.25 -16.49 -2.84
CA ASP A 18 -12.10 -16.46 -4.03
C ASP A 18 -12.89 -15.14 -4.12
N GLU A 19 -13.43 -14.64 -3.00
CA GLU A 19 -14.12 -13.34 -2.97
C GLU A 19 -13.19 -12.17 -3.33
N PHE A 20 -11.93 -12.22 -2.90
CA PHE A 20 -10.93 -11.21 -3.25
C PHE A 20 -10.67 -11.21 -4.76
N PHE A 21 -10.45 -12.40 -5.34
CA PHE A 21 -10.23 -12.55 -6.79
C PHE A 21 -11.45 -12.17 -7.61
N ASP A 22 -12.65 -12.56 -7.19
CA ASP A 22 -13.91 -12.18 -7.84
C ASP A 22 -14.09 -10.65 -7.86
N CYS A 23 -13.70 -9.97 -6.77
CA CYS A 23 -13.73 -8.51 -6.74
C CYS A 23 -12.74 -7.92 -7.74
N LEU A 24 -11.47 -8.36 -7.74
CA LEU A 24 -10.46 -7.86 -8.68
C LEU A 24 -10.87 -8.08 -10.14
N LYS A 25 -11.44 -9.25 -10.45
CA LYS A 25 -11.97 -9.58 -11.77
C LYS A 25 -13.15 -8.67 -12.15
N ALA A 26 -14.07 -8.41 -11.23
CA ALA A 26 -15.19 -7.51 -11.46
C ALA A 26 -14.74 -6.05 -11.68
N ILE A 27 -13.70 -5.61 -10.99
CA ILE A 27 -13.08 -4.29 -11.21
C ILE A 27 -12.37 -4.26 -12.56
N GLY A 28 -11.57 -5.28 -12.87
CA GLY A 28 -10.88 -5.43 -14.15
C GLY A 28 -11.84 -5.36 -15.34
N GLY A 29 -12.95 -6.09 -15.28
CA GLY A 29 -14.00 -6.10 -16.31
C GLY A 29 -14.74 -4.77 -16.49
N ARG A 30 -14.78 -3.91 -15.47
CA ARG A 30 -15.38 -2.56 -15.52
C ARG A 30 -14.36 -1.45 -15.73
N SER A 31 -13.12 -1.83 -16.01
CA SER A 31 -12.03 -0.89 -16.17
C SER A 31 -11.34 -1.03 -17.52
N ARG A 32 -10.74 0.05 -17.98
CA ARG A 32 -10.01 0.09 -19.24
C ARG A 32 -8.86 1.07 -19.20
N TRP A 33 -7.94 0.88 -20.12
CA TRP A 33 -6.79 1.75 -20.34
C TRP A 33 -6.96 2.47 -21.67
N GLU A 34 -6.80 3.80 -21.67
CA GLU A 34 -6.86 4.60 -22.89
C GLU A 34 -5.58 5.44 -23.03
N ARG A 35 -4.95 5.45 -24.21
CA ARG A 35 -3.86 6.38 -24.53
C ARG A 35 -4.39 7.63 -25.22
N LYS A 36 -3.97 8.80 -24.76
CA LYS A 36 -4.27 10.11 -25.36
C LYS A 36 -3.02 10.98 -25.33
N ARG A 37 -2.88 11.91 -26.27
CA ARG A 37 -1.81 12.92 -26.19
C ARG A 37 -2.06 13.83 -25.00
N SER A 38 -1.05 14.07 -24.17
CA SER A 38 -1.24 14.86 -22.92
C SER A 38 -1.76 16.27 -23.20
N LYS A 39 -1.27 16.90 -24.28
CA LYS A 39 -1.73 18.22 -24.73
C LYS A 39 -3.20 18.31 -25.12
N ASP A 40 -3.86 17.18 -25.37
CA ASP A 40 -5.28 17.10 -25.74
C ASP A 40 -6.20 16.90 -24.51
N LEU A 41 -5.62 16.70 -23.32
CA LEU A 41 -6.37 16.58 -22.07
C LEU A 41 -6.73 17.96 -21.52
N ARG A 42 -7.98 18.13 -21.06
CA ARG A 42 -8.41 19.35 -20.39
C ARG A 42 -9.22 19.01 -19.15
N LEU A 43 -8.86 19.61 -18.02
CA LEU A 43 -9.69 19.60 -16.83
C LEU A 43 -10.72 20.71 -16.88
N VAL A 44 -11.94 20.39 -16.47
CA VAL A 44 -13.02 21.34 -16.28
C VAL A 44 -13.57 21.14 -14.89
N ALA A 45 -13.84 22.25 -14.20
CA ALA A 45 -14.44 22.19 -12.88
C ALA A 45 -15.97 22.20 -13.01
N ILE A 46 -16.65 21.34 -12.25
CA ILE A 46 -18.11 21.28 -12.20
C ILE A 46 -18.56 21.80 -10.85
N MET A 47 -19.18 22.97 -10.84
CA MET A 47 -19.69 23.63 -9.62
C MET A 47 -21.18 23.38 -9.39
N ASP A 48 -21.91 23.00 -10.45
CA ASP A 48 -23.37 22.93 -10.46
C ASP A 48 -23.82 21.70 -11.26
N GLU A 49 -24.78 20.95 -10.69
CA GLU A 49 -25.41 19.78 -11.29
C GLU A 49 -26.25 20.13 -12.53
N ASP A 50 -26.66 21.39 -12.65
CA ASP A 50 -27.42 21.90 -13.78
C ASP A 50 -26.55 22.44 -14.93
N SER A 51 -25.22 22.42 -14.75
CA SER A 51 -24.29 22.84 -15.79
C SER A 51 -24.45 21.98 -17.06
N LYS A 52 -24.16 22.59 -18.21
CA LYS A 52 -24.25 21.89 -19.51
C LYS A 52 -23.44 20.59 -19.53
N ILE A 53 -22.26 20.60 -18.90
CA ILE A 53 -21.36 19.43 -18.83
C ILE A 53 -21.95 18.34 -17.93
N ALA A 54 -22.55 18.71 -16.80
CA ALA A 54 -23.24 17.76 -15.93
C ALA A 54 -24.42 17.08 -16.63
N LYS A 55 -25.20 17.84 -17.41
CA LYS A 55 -26.30 17.30 -18.22
C LYS A 55 -25.81 16.35 -19.32
N GLU A 56 -24.78 16.76 -20.07
CA GLU A 56 -24.15 15.92 -21.10
C GLU A 56 -23.57 14.61 -20.52
N LEU A 57 -22.97 14.67 -19.31
CA LEU A 57 -22.50 13.48 -18.60
C LEU A 57 -23.64 12.56 -18.13
N LYS A 58 -24.73 13.13 -17.60
CA LYS A 58 -25.91 12.36 -17.19
C LYS A 58 -26.50 11.60 -18.39
N GLU A 59 -26.69 12.28 -19.51
CA GLU A 59 -27.17 11.68 -20.77
C GLU A 59 -26.22 10.57 -21.27
N GLN A 60 -24.90 10.82 -21.25
CA GLN A 60 -23.91 9.80 -21.63
C GLN A 60 -24.00 8.56 -20.73
N TYR A 61 -24.22 8.74 -19.43
CA TYR A 61 -24.18 7.66 -18.45
C TYR A 61 -25.44 6.82 -18.49
N GLU A 62 -26.61 7.45 -18.69
CA GLU A 62 -27.85 6.75 -18.95
C GLU A 62 -27.75 5.86 -20.21
N GLN A 63 -27.12 6.36 -21.28
CA GLN A 63 -26.89 5.58 -22.51
C GLN A 63 -25.89 4.42 -22.31
N GLU A 64 -24.86 4.62 -21.49
CA GLU A 64 -23.85 3.60 -21.17
C GLU A 64 -24.30 2.64 -20.03
N GLY A 65 -25.47 2.85 -19.43
CA GLY A 65 -25.99 2.04 -18.32
C GLY A 65 -25.21 2.23 -17.00
N LEU A 66 -24.57 3.39 -16.83
CA LEU A 66 -23.80 3.75 -15.65
C LEU A 66 -24.66 4.48 -14.61
N ASP A 67 -24.29 4.37 -13.35
CA ASP A 67 -24.99 5.05 -12.25
C ASP A 67 -24.73 6.57 -12.27
N ILE A 68 -25.81 7.36 -12.23
CA ILE A 68 -25.74 8.82 -12.19
C ILE A 68 -25.07 9.31 -10.89
N GLY A 69 -25.13 8.52 -9.82
CA GLY A 69 -24.47 8.81 -8.55
C GLY A 69 -22.94 8.94 -8.65
N ILE A 70 -22.32 8.49 -9.75
CA ILE A 70 -20.90 8.75 -10.05
C ILE A 70 -20.62 10.26 -10.13
N LEU A 71 -21.53 11.03 -10.73
CA LEU A 71 -21.38 12.48 -10.86
C LEU A 71 -21.55 13.17 -9.51
N THR A 72 -22.56 12.77 -8.73
CA THR A 72 -22.81 13.29 -7.38
C THR A 72 -21.59 13.06 -6.48
N ASP A 73 -21.06 11.83 -6.42
CA ASP A 73 -19.86 11.51 -5.66
C ASP A 73 -18.63 12.32 -6.14
N THR A 74 -18.52 12.57 -7.45
CA THR A 74 -17.44 13.43 -7.97
C THR A 74 -17.60 14.88 -7.54
N MET A 75 -18.82 15.41 -7.46
CA MET A 75 -19.09 16.77 -7.01
C MET A 75 -18.89 16.97 -5.49
N GLU A 76 -19.10 15.92 -4.70
CA GLU A 76 -18.78 15.92 -3.27
C GLU A 76 -17.27 15.88 -3.02
N ASN A 77 -16.51 15.22 -3.89
CA ASN A 77 -15.06 15.03 -3.73
C ASN A 77 -14.21 16.01 -4.54
N THR A 78 -13.98 15.73 -5.83
CA THR A 78 -12.98 16.46 -6.62
C THR A 78 -13.52 17.71 -7.29
N ARG A 79 -14.80 17.68 -7.71
CA ARG A 79 -15.48 18.67 -8.58
C ARG A 79 -14.78 18.87 -9.91
N LEU A 80 -14.08 17.84 -10.40
CA LEU A 80 -13.29 17.90 -11.62
C LEU A 80 -13.74 16.83 -12.59
N VAL A 81 -13.78 17.20 -13.87
CA VAL A 81 -13.94 16.30 -14.99
C VAL A 81 -12.80 16.48 -15.96
N LEU A 82 -12.32 15.36 -16.50
CA LEU A 82 -11.30 15.32 -17.51
C LEU A 82 -11.97 15.16 -18.87
N LYS A 83 -11.79 16.15 -19.73
CA LYS A 83 -12.13 16.10 -21.14
C LYS A 83 -10.96 15.49 -21.91
N ALA A 84 -11.24 14.41 -22.63
CA ALA A 84 -10.29 13.79 -23.56
C ALA A 84 -10.98 13.64 -24.93
N LYS A 85 -10.64 14.53 -25.87
CA LYS A 85 -11.38 14.73 -27.12
C LYS A 85 -12.84 15.13 -26.85
N ASP A 86 -13.80 14.33 -27.32
CA ASP A 86 -15.23 14.61 -27.25
C ASP A 86 -15.94 13.89 -26.09
N LYS A 87 -15.17 13.30 -25.16
CA LYS A 87 -15.70 12.63 -23.97
C LYS A 87 -15.27 13.32 -22.68
N TYR A 88 -16.17 13.33 -21.71
CA TYR A 88 -15.90 13.78 -20.35
C TYR A 88 -15.84 12.58 -19.41
N TYR A 89 -14.92 12.63 -18.46
CA TYR A 89 -14.76 11.63 -17.43
C TYR A 89 -14.67 12.30 -16.07
N PRO A 90 -15.55 11.99 -15.11
CA PRO A 90 -15.41 12.36 -13.72
C PRO A 90 -14.05 11.92 -13.15
N VAL A 91 -13.41 12.81 -12.40
CA VAL A 91 -12.07 12.58 -11.84
C VAL A 91 -12.21 12.05 -10.43
N ARG A 92 -11.68 10.85 -10.20
CA ARG A 92 -11.56 10.27 -8.86
C ARG A 92 -10.45 10.98 -8.07
N SER A 93 -10.60 11.09 -6.76
CA SER A 93 -9.60 11.71 -5.86
C SER A 93 -8.20 11.11 -5.98
N CYS A 94 -8.09 9.79 -6.13
CA CYS A 94 -6.79 9.12 -6.31
C CYS A 94 -6.08 9.52 -7.62
N ALA A 95 -6.81 9.98 -8.64
CA ALA A 95 -6.23 10.41 -9.91
C ALA A 95 -5.51 11.75 -9.81
N ILE A 96 -5.83 12.57 -8.82
CA ILE A 96 -5.30 13.93 -8.68
C ILE A 96 -3.76 13.94 -8.64
N LYS A 97 -3.16 13.00 -7.91
CA LYS A 97 -1.70 12.88 -7.83
C LYS A 97 -1.07 12.64 -9.20
N THR A 98 -1.56 11.64 -9.95
CA THR A 98 -0.99 11.28 -11.25
C THR A 98 -1.23 12.38 -12.30
N ILE A 99 -2.36 13.09 -12.24
CA ILE A 99 -2.62 14.27 -13.07
C ILE A 99 -1.61 15.39 -12.79
N LEU A 100 -1.33 15.68 -11.51
CA LEU A 100 -0.34 16.68 -11.11
C LEU A 100 1.07 16.30 -11.58
N ASP A 101 1.45 15.03 -11.34
CA ASP A 101 2.74 14.47 -11.78
C ASP A 101 2.86 14.58 -13.31
N ARG A 102 1.79 14.29 -14.07
CA ARG A 102 1.76 14.43 -15.53
C ARG A 102 1.84 15.88 -16.02
N ALA A 103 1.25 16.81 -15.28
CA ALA A 103 1.38 18.24 -15.52
C ALA A 103 2.76 18.79 -15.09
N GLY A 104 3.57 18.00 -14.38
CA GLY A 104 4.89 18.41 -13.90
C GLY A 104 4.84 19.44 -12.79
N ILE A 105 3.72 19.51 -12.04
CA ILE A 105 3.54 20.47 -10.95
C ILE A 105 3.28 19.76 -9.62
N SER A 106 3.77 20.35 -8.53
CA SER A 106 3.50 19.89 -7.17
C SER A 106 3.48 21.06 -6.21
N GLY A 107 2.84 20.90 -5.05
CA GLY A 107 2.86 21.91 -3.99
C GLY A 107 1.57 21.98 -3.18
N ALA A 108 1.69 22.27 -1.90
CA ALA A 108 0.56 22.30 -0.96
C ALA A 108 -0.46 23.41 -1.26
N VAL A 109 -0.04 24.50 -1.91
CA VAL A 109 -0.92 25.62 -2.29
C VAL A 109 -2.00 25.18 -3.28
N LEU A 110 -1.70 24.20 -4.14
CA LEU A 110 -2.62 23.74 -5.18
C LEU A 110 -3.94 23.23 -4.60
N ASN A 111 -3.90 22.59 -3.43
CA ASN A 111 -5.09 22.06 -2.75
C ASN A 111 -6.01 23.17 -2.16
N ARG A 112 -5.52 24.41 -2.06
CA ARG A 112 -6.25 25.56 -1.51
C ARG A 112 -6.86 26.45 -2.58
N LEU A 113 -6.56 26.18 -3.85
CA LEU A 113 -7.05 26.98 -4.97
C LEU A 113 -8.53 26.71 -5.23
N GLU A 114 -9.24 27.74 -5.68
CA GLU A 114 -10.56 27.55 -6.27
C GLU A 114 -10.46 26.59 -7.46
N LYS A 115 -11.44 25.69 -7.60
CA LYS A 115 -11.40 24.61 -8.59
C LYS A 115 -11.29 25.11 -10.03
N ASN A 116 -11.90 26.24 -10.36
CA ASN A 116 -11.77 26.88 -11.66
C ASN A 116 -10.36 27.42 -11.94
N VAL A 117 -9.66 27.90 -10.91
CA VAL A 117 -8.26 28.36 -11.02
C VAL A 117 -7.34 27.15 -11.10
N TYR A 118 -7.59 26.13 -10.27
CA TYR A 118 -6.88 24.86 -10.28
C TYR A 118 -6.91 24.19 -11.66
N ALA A 119 -8.10 24.06 -12.26
CA ALA A 119 -8.26 23.49 -13.59
C ALA A 119 -7.54 24.31 -14.67
N ARG A 120 -7.56 25.65 -14.59
CA ARG A 120 -6.84 26.53 -15.52
C ARG A 120 -5.33 26.30 -15.47
N ILE A 121 -4.74 26.30 -14.28
CA ILE A 121 -3.30 26.05 -14.11
C ILE A 121 -2.91 24.69 -14.68
N LEU A 122 -3.67 23.64 -14.36
CA LEU A 122 -3.40 22.30 -14.90
C LEU A 122 -3.52 22.25 -16.41
N ASN A 123 -4.49 22.94 -17.01
CA ASN A 123 -4.64 23.00 -18.46
C ASN A 123 -3.47 23.70 -19.14
N ASP A 124 -2.95 24.78 -18.55
CA ASP A 124 -1.79 25.50 -19.08
C ASP A 124 -0.53 24.62 -19.05
N CYS A 125 -0.33 23.86 -17.97
CA CYS A 125 0.75 22.88 -17.86
C CYS A 125 0.58 21.73 -18.85
N LEU A 126 -0.60 21.07 -18.89
CA LEU A 126 -0.86 19.95 -19.79
C LEU A 126 -0.72 20.33 -21.27
N LYS A 127 -1.05 21.57 -21.63
CA LYS A 127 -0.91 22.09 -23.01
C LYS A 127 0.54 22.05 -23.51
N ILE A 128 1.51 22.24 -22.63
CA ILE A 128 2.94 22.20 -22.97
C ILE A 128 3.60 20.83 -22.69
N THR A 129 2.92 19.94 -21.94
CA THR A 129 3.39 18.57 -21.71
C THR A 129 3.49 17.78 -23.02
N LYS A 130 4.69 17.25 -23.29
CA LYS A 130 4.99 16.39 -24.45
C LYS A 130 4.72 14.92 -24.12
N GLY A 131 4.53 14.10 -25.15
CA GLY A 131 4.32 12.65 -25.02
C GLY A 131 2.86 12.26 -24.82
N GLU A 132 2.65 10.97 -24.59
CA GLU A 132 1.31 10.42 -24.35
C GLU A 132 0.99 10.32 -22.86
N SER A 133 -0.31 10.29 -22.56
CA SER A 133 -0.86 9.99 -21.24
C SER A 133 -1.65 8.69 -21.32
N LEU A 134 -1.44 7.83 -20.33
CA LEU A 134 -2.15 6.58 -20.16
C LEU A 134 -3.20 6.75 -19.06
N LEU A 135 -4.47 6.75 -19.45
CA LEU A 135 -5.59 6.92 -18.53
C LEU A 135 -6.09 5.57 -18.03
N ARG A 136 -6.22 5.43 -16.70
CA ARG A 136 -6.98 4.35 -16.08
C ARG A 136 -8.41 4.82 -15.85
N ILE A 137 -9.37 4.19 -16.50
CA ILE A 137 -10.80 4.43 -16.28
C ILE A 137 -11.38 3.21 -15.57
N SER A 138 -12.03 3.39 -14.42
CA SER A 138 -12.66 2.35 -13.60
C SER A 138 -14.00 2.84 -13.09
N ASP A 139 -15.04 2.05 -13.29
CA ASP A 139 -16.41 2.34 -12.80
C ASP A 139 -16.89 3.73 -13.21
N GLY A 140 -16.63 4.10 -14.48
CA GLY A 140 -17.04 5.39 -15.03
C GLY A 140 -16.23 6.59 -14.52
N LYS A 141 -15.14 6.42 -13.78
CA LYS A 141 -14.24 7.53 -13.39
C LYS A 141 -12.82 7.34 -13.91
N VAL A 142 -12.11 8.44 -14.14
CA VAL A 142 -10.66 8.41 -14.30
C VAL A 142 -10.04 8.23 -12.92
N SER A 143 -9.32 7.11 -12.73
CA SER A 143 -8.61 6.75 -11.49
C SER A 143 -7.13 7.11 -11.55
N ALA A 144 -6.53 7.24 -12.74
CA ALA A 144 -5.16 7.72 -12.92
C ALA A 144 -4.89 8.28 -14.32
N VAL A 145 -3.89 9.16 -14.41
CA VAL A 145 -3.33 9.71 -15.66
C VAL A 145 -1.81 9.58 -15.62
N HIS A 146 -1.29 8.43 -16.07
CA HIS A 146 0.13 8.13 -16.08
C HIS A 146 0.83 8.68 -17.33
N GLY A 147 2.16 8.61 -17.35
CA GLY A 147 2.92 8.71 -18.59
C GLY A 147 2.60 7.52 -19.51
N GLY A 148 2.37 7.82 -20.78
CA GLY A 148 1.93 6.86 -21.79
C GLY A 148 3.01 6.40 -22.76
N ASP A 149 4.25 6.86 -22.60
CA ASP A 149 5.35 6.44 -23.46
C ASP A 149 5.86 5.05 -23.00
N CYS A 150 6.59 4.33 -23.86
CA CYS A 150 6.96 2.93 -23.62
C CYS A 150 7.83 2.66 -22.37
N CYS A 151 8.52 3.69 -21.87
CA CYS A 151 9.34 3.61 -20.66
C CYS A 151 8.66 4.17 -19.42
N ASP A 152 7.49 4.80 -19.56
CA ASP A 152 6.72 5.36 -18.45
C ASP A 152 5.98 4.23 -17.72
N TYR A 153 4.65 4.28 -17.59
CA TYR A 153 3.91 3.33 -16.80
C TYR A 153 3.65 2.01 -17.54
N SER A 154 3.97 0.90 -16.88
CA SER A 154 3.80 -0.47 -17.37
C SER A 154 2.66 -1.16 -16.64
N ILE A 155 1.64 -1.54 -17.40
CA ILE A 155 0.43 -2.19 -16.86
C ILE A 155 0.78 -3.62 -16.47
N LEU A 156 0.68 -3.93 -15.19
CA LEU A 156 0.60 -5.30 -14.69
C LEU A 156 -0.80 -5.48 -14.15
N ASP A 157 -1.58 -6.34 -14.79
CA ASP A 157 -2.96 -6.57 -14.39
C ASP A 157 -3.02 -7.15 -12.96
N MET A 158 -3.81 -6.52 -12.08
CA MET A 158 -3.86 -6.89 -10.66
C MET A 158 -4.31 -8.34 -10.46
N GLU A 159 -5.34 -8.79 -11.19
CA GLU A 159 -5.83 -10.18 -11.11
C GLU A 159 -4.70 -11.15 -11.48
N GLN A 160 -3.98 -10.87 -12.57
CA GLN A 160 -2.85 -11.69 -13.00
C GLN A 160 -1.69 -11.68 -12.00
N VAL A 161 -1.35 -10.53 -11.42
CA VAL A 161 -0.31 -10.44 -10.38
C VAL A 161 -0.62 -11.39 -9.22
N PHE A 162 -1.85 -11.37 -8.70
CA PHE A 162 -2.23 -12.27 -7.61
C PHE A 162 -2.38 -13.73 -8.06
N ALA A 163 -2.82 -13.99 -9.29
CA ALA A 163 -2.86 -15.36 -9.84
C ALA A 163 -1.46 -15.99 -9.89
N HIS A 164 -0.45 -15.25 -10.37
CA HIS A 164 0.95 -15.68 -10.39
C HIS A 164 1.49 -15.95 -8.97
N VAL A 165 1.10 -15.12 -7.98
CA VAL A 165 1.44 -15.38 -6.56
C VAL A 165 0.87 -16.70 -6.10
N VAL A 166 -0.43 -16.95 -6.32
CA VAL A 166 -1.09 -18.20 -5.88
C VAL A 166 -0.47 -19.42 -6.56
N GLU A 167 -0.19 -19.35 -7.86
CA GLU A 167 0.50 -20.43 -8.58
C GLU A 167 1.88 -20.71 -7.97
N PHE A 168 2.67 -19.65 -7.74
CA PHE A 168 3.98 -19.76 -7.13
C PHE A 168 3.92 -20.35 -5.71
N LEU A 169 2.96 -19.90 -4.89
CA LEU A 169 2.77 -20.38 -3.52
C LEU A 169 2.35 -21.85 -3.51
N ASN A 170 1.40 -22.26 -4.35
CA ASN A 170 0.97 -23.66 -4.46
C ASN A 170 2.13 -24.59 -4.83
N LYS A 171 3.03 -24.13 -5.71
CA LYS A 171 4.21 -24.89 -6.14
C LYS A 171 5.32 -24.93 -5.09
N THR A 172 5.60 -23.81 -4.45
CA THR A 172 6.81 -23.62 -3.62
C THR A 172 6.55 -23.84 -2.13
N PHE A 173 5.34 -23.50 -1.67
CA PHE A 173 4.85 -23.58 -0.30
C PHE A 173 3.50 -24.33 -0.27
N PRO A 174 3.48 -25.63 -0.62
CA PRO A 174 2.23 -26.40 -0.61
C PRO A 174 1.59 -26.35 0.77
N GLY A 175 0.33 -25.90 0.84
CA GLY A 175 -0.39 -25.65 2.10
C GLY A 175 -0.32 -24.21 2.62
N ALA A 176 0.22 -23.26 1.85
CA ALA A 176 0.04 -21.85 2.14
C ALA A 176 -1.46 -21.49 2.18
N SER A 177 -1.85 -20.62 3.11
CA SER A 177 -3.26 -20.27 3.35
C SER A 177 -3.46 -18.76 3.25
N PHE A 178 -4.59 -18.35 2.66
CA PHE A 178 -4.97 -16.96 2.60
C PHE A 178 -5.47 -16.49 3.96
N LEU A 179 -4.92 -15.38 4.47
CA LEU A 179 -5.31 -14.79 5.75
C LEU A 179 -6.21 -13.57 5.57
N GLY A 180 -6.10 -12.88 4.44
CA GLY A 180 -6.97 -11.75 4.16
C GLY A 180 -6.51 -10.91 2.97
N GLY A 181 -7.46 -10.14 2.45
CA GLY A 181 -7.25 -9.22 1.34
C GLY A 181 -7.84 -7.85 1.62
N PHE A 182 -7.37 -6.87 0.87
CA PHE A 182 -7.83 -5.50 0.93
C PHE A 182 -7.83 -4.90 -0.47
N TYR A 183 -8.87 -4.14 -0.78
CA TYR A 183 -8.93 -3.31 -1.98
C TYR A 183 -9.52 -1.94 -1.66
N ASP A 184 -8.84 -0.90 -2.15
CA ASP A 184 -9.41 0.42 -2.39
C ASP A 184 -9.02 0.88 -3.80
N HIS A 185 -9.53 2.03 -4.24
CA HIS A 185 -9.19 2.56 -5.57
C HIS A 185 -7.71 2.90 -5.78
N THR A 186 -6.91 2.93 -4.72
CA THR A 186 -5.49 3.22 -4.79
C THR A 186 -4.64 1.97 -4.87
N ARG A 187 -5.10 0.82 -4.37
CA ARG A 187 -4.28 -0.37 -4.18
C ARG A 187 -5.10 -1.62 -3.88
N ALA A 188 -4.57 -2.76 -4.33
CA ALA A 188 -4.93 -4.09 -3.83
C ALA A 188 -3.79 -4.68 -2.97
N SER A 189 -4.15 -5.44 -1.94
CA SER A 189 -3.20 -6.15 -1.08
C SER A 189 -3.77 -7.50 -0.65
N GLY A 190 -2.95 -8.55 -0.66
CA GLY A 190 -3.29 -9.86 -0.12
C GLY A 190 -2.22 -10.35 0.85
N LEU A 191 -2.62 -11.16 1.83
CA LEU A 191 -1.74 -11.74 2.85
C LEU A 191 -1.94 -13.26 2.89
N TRP A 192 -0.83 -13.99 2.83
CA TRP A 192 -0.80 -15.45 2.93
C TRP A 192 0.11 -15.90 4.07
N GLU A 193 -0.34 -16.85 4.88
CA GLU A 193 0.53 -17.67 5.72
C GLU A 193 1.27 -18.66 4.83
N LEU A 194 2.58 -18.77 4.99
CA LEU A 194 3.40 -19.71 4.25
C LEU A 194 3.53 -21.03 5.01
N SER A 195 3.56 -22.14 4.27
CA SER A 195 3.96 -23.43 4.81
C SER A 195 5.49 -23.57 4.85
N ARG A 196 6.01 -24.74 5.23
CA ARG A 196 7.46 -25.04 5.34
C ARG A 196 8.20 -24.09 6.30
N ASN A 197 7.54 -23.75 7.41
CA ASN A 197 8.10 -22.89 8.44
C ASN A 197 9.43 -23.43 9.00
N ASP A 198 9.62 -24.74 9.08
CA ASP A 198 10.86 -25.32 9.60
C ASP A 198 12.05 -25.05 8.68
N GLU A 199 11.84 -24.99 7.35
CA GLU A 199 12.89 -24.68 6.40
C GLU A 199 13.20 -23.18 6.35
N LEU A 200 12.16 -22.34 6.42
CA LEU A 200 12.32 -20.89 6.40
C LEU A 200 12.88 -20.36 7.72
N LEU A 201 12.34 -20.84 8.84
CA LEU A 201 12.54 -20.27 10.18
C LEU A 201 13.42 -21.16 11.07
N GLY A 202 13.70 -22.41 10.72
CA GLY A 202 14.33 -23.35 11.65
C GLY A 202 15.69 -22.92 12.20
N ALA A 203 16.54 -22.28 11.37
CA ALA A 203 17.79 -21.71 11.86
C ALA A 203 17.55 -20.55 12.84
N TYR A 204 16.58 -19.69 12.55
CA TYR A 204 16.23 -18.56 13.39
C TYR A 204 15.54 -18.97 14.70
N ARG A 205 14.67 -19.99 14.69
CA ARG A 205 14.05 -20.57 15.89
C ARG A 205 15.10 -21.10 16.86
N LYS A 206 16.12 -21.81 16.37
CA LYS A 206 17.24 -22.26 17.20
C LYS A 206 17.98 -21.11 17.87
N GLU A 207 18.18 -19.99 17.18
CA GLU A 207 18.80 -18.79 17.77
C GLU A 207 17.90 -18.16 18.84
N LEU A 208 16.58 -18.15 18.66
CA LEU A 208 15.63 -17.71 19.69
C LEU A 208 15.69 -18.60 20.93
N GLU A 209 15.65 -19.93 20.75
CA GLU A 209 15.75 -20.92 21.83
C GLU A 209 17.06 -20.78 22.60
N ASN A 210 18.18 -20.56 21.90
CA ASN A 210 19.49 -20.31 22.52
C ASN A 210 19.51 -19.03 23.39
N CYS A 211 18.67 -18.04 23.06
CA CYS A 211 18.46 -16.83 23.84
C CYS A 211 17.37 -16.98 24.91
N GLY A 212 16.74 -18.16 25.05
CA GLY A 212 15.64 -18.40 25.98
C GLY A 212 14.32 -17.73 25.59
N LEU A 213 14.16 -17.37 24.31
CA LEU A 213 12.95 -16.76 23.77
C LEU A 213 12.04 -17.82 23.13
N ASP A 214 10.73 -17.62 23.26
CA ASP A 214 9.73 -18.50 22.65
C ASP A 214 9.73 -18.35 21.12
N SER A 215 9.60 -19.48 20.42
CA SER A 215 9.64 -19.59 18.97
C SER A 215 8.46 -20.37 18.37
N ASP A 216 7.61 -20.98 19.21
CA ASP A 216 6.60 -21.96 18.78
C ASP A 216 5.45 -21.33 18.00
N ASP A 217 5.11 -20.07 18.30
CA ASP A 217 4.01 -19.35 17.65
C ASP A 217 4.44 -18.52 16.42
N MET A 218 5.69 -18.67 15.94
CA MET A 218 6.17 -17.91 14.79
C MET A 218 5.91 -18.62 13.46
N LYS A 219 5.25 -17.92 12.54
CA LYS A 219 4.99 -18.39 11.18
C LYS A 219 5.42 -17.37 10.12
N ALA A 220 5.93 -17.84 8.99
CA ALA A 220 6.26 -16.99 7.86
C ALA A 220 4.97 -16.59 7.12
N ALA A 221 4.89 -15.33 6.68
CA ALA A 221 3.78 -14.83 5.88
C ALA A 221 4.24 -13.88 4.80
N LEU A 222 3.58 -13.92 3.64
CA LEU A 222 3.85 -13.05 2.52
C LEU A 222 2.68 -12.10 2.32
N ARG A 223 2.95 -10.79 2.36
CA ARG A 223 2.02 -9.78 1.83
C ARG A 223 2.42 -9.39 0.42
N VAL A 224 1.47 -9.34 -0.48
CA VAL A 224 1.65 -8.84 -1.84
C VAL A 224 0.77 -7.63 -2.05
N SER A 225 1.32 -6.60 -2.68
CA SER A 225 0.58 -5.38 -2.95
C SER A 225 0.92 -4.79 -4.31
N THR A 226 -0.09 -4.25 -5.00
CA THR A 226 0.04 -3.61 -6.32
C THR A 226 -0.96 -2.46 -6.49
N SER A 227 -0.71 -1.56 -7.44
CA SER A 227 -1.52 -0.37 -7.69
C SER A 227 -1.55 0.02 -9.16
N ASP A 228 -2.76 0.17 -9.69
CA ASP A 228 -3.02 0.75 -11.02
C ASP A 228 -2.86 2.28 -11.07
N VAL A 229 -2.70 2.94 -9.92
CA VAL A 229 -2.66 4.41 -9.82
C VAL A 229 -1.30 4.96 -9.42
N GLY A 230 -0.25 4.12 -9.48
CA GLY A 230 1.14 4.56 -9.28
C GLY A 230 1.49 4.90 -7.83
N THR A 231 0.69 4.47 -6.86
CA THR A 231 1.02 4.60 -5.43
C THR A 231 1.97 3.50 -4.95
N SER A 232 2.02 2.37 -5.66
CA SER A 232 2.88 1.22 -5.37
C SER A 232 3.25 0.49 -6.66
N GLY A 233 4.42 -0.16 -6.65
CA GLY A 233 4.76 -1.25 -7.56
C GLY A 233 4.05 -2.56 -7.20
N ALA A 234 4.32 -3.63 -7.95
CA ALA A 234 3.99 -5.00 -7.56
C ALA A 234 5.06 -5.51 -6.57
N ASN A 235 4.78 -5.36 -5.29
CA ASN A 235 5.74 -5.54 -4.21
C ASN A 235 5.42 -6.79 -3.39
N LEU A 236 6.47 -7.51 -2.99
CA LEU A 236 6.41 -8.69 -2.12
C LEU A 236 7.05 -8.34 -0.77
N TYR A 237 6.29 -8.48 0.30
CA TYR A 237 6.67 -8.17 1.67
C TYR A 237 6.77 -9.47 2.49
N PRO A 238 7.98 -10.01 2.67
CA PRO A 238 8.22 -11.10 3.62
C PRO A 238 7.98 -10.59 5.05
N MET A 239 7.25 -11.38 5.83
CA MET A 239 6.85 -11.04 7.19
C MET A 239 6.86 -12.29 8.07
N LEU A 240 6.85 -12.08 9.39
CA LEU A 240 6.49 -13.12 10.37
C LEU A 240 5.16 -12.76 11.02
N LEU A 241 4.39 -13.78 11.36
CA LEU A 241 3.24 -13.72 12.26
C LEU A 241 3.68 -14.29 13.58
N CYS A 242 3.40 -13.58 14.67
CA CYS A 242 3.82 -13.97 16.01
C CYS A 242 2.63 -13.99 16.98
N GLY A 243 2.53 -15.07 17.74
CA GLY A 243 1.58 -15.23 18.82
C GLY A 243 0.14 -15.45 18.35
N PRO A 244 -0.80 -15.61 19.31
CA PRO A 244 -2.20 -15.92 19.01
C PRO A 244 -2.94 -14.79 18.29
N LYS A 245 -2.46 -13.55 18.41
CA LYS A 245 -3.00 -12.37 17.72
C LYS A 245 -2.49 -12.22 16.28
N GLN A 246 -1.57 -13.09 15.84
CA GLN A 246 -0.90 -13.01 14.55
C GLN A 246 -0.28 -11.62 14.29
N ASN A 247 0.39 -11.07 15.31
CA ASN A 247 1.07 -9.78 15.19
C ASN A 247 2.11 -9.87 14.07
N THR A 248 2.13 -8.86 13.21
CA THR A 248 2.98 -8.86 12.03
C THR A 248 4.34 -8.22 12.30
N ILE A 249 5.40 -8.98 12.10
CA ILE A 249 6.77 -8.50 12.20
C ILE A 249 7.32 -8.34 10.78
N ALA A 250 7.56 -7.10 10.37
CA ALA A 250 8.14 -6.80 9.07
C ALA A 250 9.61 -7.28 9.00
N LEU A 251 9.99 -7.93 7.90
CA LEU A 251 11.33 -8.45 7.68
C LEU A 251 12.19 -7.54 6.79
N GLY A 252 12.12 -6.22 7.03
CA GLY A 252 12.90 -5.23 6.30
C GLY A 252 12.29 -4.83 4.96
N ASP A 253 13.14 -4.43 4.01
CA ASP A 253 12.68 -3.91 2.73
C ASP A 253 12.00 -4.99 1.87
N PRO A 254 10.88 -4.68 1.21
CA PRO A 254 10.23 -5.62 0.28
C PRO A 254 11.07 -5.87 -0.99
N LEU A 255 10.74 -6.94 -1.71
CA LEU A 255 11.11 -7.09 -3.12
C LEU A 255 10.17 -6.19 -3.92
N ARG A 256 10.71 -5.19 -4.61
CA ARG A 256 9.92 -4.18 -5.32
C ARG A 256 10.03 -4.35 -6.82
N LEU A 257 8.90 -4.25 -7.49
CA LEU A 257 8.83 -4.15 -8.93
C LEU A 257 8.00 -2.92 -9.30
N SER A 258 8.66 -1.83 -9.69
CA SER A 258 7.95 -0.63 -10.15
C SER A 258 7.21 -0.92 -11.45
N HIS A 259 6.05 -0.29 -11.63
CA HIS A 259 5.28 -0.32 -12.87
C HIS A 259 5.92 0.59 -13.93
N GLU A 260 7.21 0.39 -14.23
CA GLU A 260 7.98 1.27 -15.12
C GLU A 260 8.84 0.46 -16.10
N ASN A 261 9.34 1.12 -17.16
CA ASN A 261 10.35 0.57 -18.06
C ASN A 261 9.98 -0.74 -18.76
N GLY A 262 8.71 -0.90 -19.14
CA GLY A 262 8.21 -2.06 -19.90
C GLY A 262 8.15 -3.34 -19.08
N VAL A 263 7.96 -3.23 -17.75
CA VAL A 263 7.96 -4.40 -16.88
C VAL A 263 6.87 -5.41 -17.21
N THR A 264 7.18 -6.71 -17.09
CA THR A 264 6.28 -7.82 -17.41
C THR A 264 6.02 -8.74 -16.21
N LEU A 265 4.98 -9.58 -16.33
CA LEU A 265 4.70 -10.63 -15.34
C LEU A 265 5.85 -11.66 -15.24
N GLU A 266 6.61 -11.91 -16.30
CA GLU A 266 7.81 -12.76 -16.24
C GLU A 266 8.88 -12.16 -15.31
N GLN A 267 9.05 -10.83 -15.31
CA GLN A 267 9.95 -10.16 -14.38
C GLN A 267 9.40 -10.18 -12.94
N PHE A 268 8.08 -10.17 -12.78
CA PHE A 268 7.45 -10.39 -11.48
C PHE A 268 7.67 -11.82 -10.96
N ASP A 269 7.57 -12.83 -11.82
CA ASP A 269 7.90 -14.23 -11.47
C ASP A 269 9.36 -14.38 -11.02
N LYS A 270 10.27 -13.63 -11.66
CA LYS A 270 11.68 -13.57 -11.21
C LYS A 270 11.79 -12.98 -9.80
N GLN A 271 10.97 -11.98 -9.42
CA GLN A 271 10.93 -11.48 -8.04
C GLN A 271 10.40 -12.54 -7.07
N LEU A 272 9.34 -13.28 -7.43
CA LEU A 272 8.82 -14.38 -6.62
C LEU A 272 9.90 -15.45 -6.37
N GLY A 273 10.71 -15.78 -7.39
CA GLY A 273 11.83 -16.70 -7.26
C GLY A 273 12.92 -16.27 -6.25
N LEU A 274 13.01 -14.98 -5.93
CA LEU A 274 13.96 -14.45 -4.93
C LEU A 274 13.44 -14.53 -3.49
N LEU A 275 12.17 -14.90 -3.28
CA LEU A 275 11.50 -14.81 -1.99
C LEU A 275 12.22 -15.60 -0.89
N PHE A 276 12.64 -16.84 -1.18
CA PHE A 276 13.31 -17.69 -0.19
C PHE A 276 14.64 -17.09 0.28
N GLY A 277 15.48 -16.65 -0.66
CA GLY A 277 16.74 -15.98 -0.34
C GLY A 277 16.52 -14.67 0.42
N LYS A 278 15.43 -13.95 0.11
CA LYS A 278 15.04 -12.74 0.82
C LYS A 278 14.67 -13.02 2.28
N TYR A 279 13.92 -14.08 2.56
CA TYR A 279 13.64 -14.52 3.94
C TYR A 279 14.94 -14.82 4.69
N GLN A 280 15.83 -15.62 4.12
CA GLN A 280 17.09 -15.96 4.78
C GLN A 280 17.94 -14.73 5.10
N ALA A 281 18.03 -13.77 4.17
CA ALA A 281 18.75 -12.52 4.40
C ALA A 281 18.10 -11.68 5.51
N ALA A 282 16.77 -11.59 5.51
CA ALA A 282 16.06 -10.79 6.49
C ALA A 282 16.08 -11.39 7.90
N LEU A 283 15.97 -12.72 8.02
CA LEU A 283 16.08 -13.40 9.30
C LEU A 283 17.47 -13.24 9.92
N LYS A 284 18.54 -13.22 9.12
CA LYS A 284 19.89 -12.88 9.62
C LYS A 284 19.95 -11.49 10.24
N ASN A 285 19.25 -10.50 9.66
CA ASN A 285 19.17 -9.16 10.24
C ASN A 285 18.41 -9.16 11.56
N LEU A 286 17.38 -9.99 11.69
CA LEU A 286 16.61 -10.15 12.92
C LEU A 286 17.43 -10.89 14.00
N THR A 287 18.15 -11.96 13.63
CA THR A 287 19.10 -12.67 14.51
C THR A 287 20.18 -11.74 15.04
N ARG A 288 20.69 -10.80 14.22
CA ARG A 288 21.67 -9.81 14.67
C ARG A 288 21.19 -9.01 15.88
N LEU A 289 19.89 -8.70 15.96
CA LEU A 289 19.32 -7.94 17.07
C LEU A 289 19.32 -8.71 18.40
N LEU A 290 19.32 -10.05 18.36
CA LEU A 290 19.44 -10.89 19.57
C LEU A 290 20.76 -10.66 20.29
N GLY A 291 21.84 -10.37 19.54
CA GLY A 291 23.16 -10.08 20.11
C GLY A 291 23.34 -8.67 20.67
N ILE A 292 22.33 -7.80 20.57
CA ILE A 292 22.42 -6.40 21.02
C ILE A 292 21.65 -6.26 22.33
N LEU A 293 22.37 -6.28 23.46
CA LEU A 293 21.80 -5.98 24.76
C LEU A 293 21.47 -4.49 24.89
N ILE A 294 20.28 -4.14 25.37
CA ILE A 294 19.82 -2.77 25.62
C ILE A 294 19.57 -2.61 27.10
N THR A 295 20.25 -1.67 27.74
CA THR A 295 20.14 -1.43 29.19
C THR A 295 18.91 -0.57 29.53
N ASN A 296 18.47 0.28 28.60
CA ASN A 296 17.33 1.19 28.79
C ASN A 296 16.24 0.96 27.71
N PRO A 297 15.47 -0.14 27.77
CA PRO A 297 14.60 -0.55 26.66
C PRO A 297 13.53 0.46 26.29
N GLY A 298 12.88 1.06 27.29
CA GLY A 298 11.82 2.02 27.02
C GLY A 298 12.33 3.25 26.28
N ASN A 299 13.54 3.69 26.63
CA ASN A 299 14.20 4.83 26.00
C ASN A 299 14.62 4.52 24.57
N CYS A 300 15.23 3.35 24.37
CA CYS A 300 15.60 2.86 23.06
C CYS A 300 14.38 2.73 22.14
N MET A 301 13.29 2.16 22.63
CA MET A 301 12.03 2.02 21.88
C MET A 301 11.49 3.38 21.42
N ILE A 302 11.40 4.38 22.32
CA ILE A 302 10.97 5.74 21.95
C ILE A 302 11.89 6.33 20.89
N GLY A 303 13.21 6.25 21.09
CA GLY A 303 14.21 6.82 20.18
C GLY A 303 14.12 6.25 18.77
N ILE A 304 14.06 4.93 18.66
CA ILE A 304 13.91 4.19 17.40
C ILE A 304 12.59 4.54 16.72
N MET A 305 11.46 4.45 17.43
CA MET A 305 10.14 4.72 16.85
C MET A 305 9.98 6.18 16.40
N LYS A 306 10.58 7.14 17.12
CA LYS A 306 10.67 8.54 16.67
C LYS A 306 11.51 8.66 15.40
N LYS A 307 12.67 7.99 15.34
CA LYS A 307 13.56 8.01 14.17
C LYS A 307 12.86 7.50 12.91
N VAL A 308 12.04 6.45 13.03
CA VAL A 308 11.24 5.91 11.92
C VAL A 308 9.89 6.62 11.71
N LYS A 309 9.64 7.73 12.40
CA LYS A 309 8.46 8.60 12.24
C LYS A 309 7.13 7.91 12.55
N VAL A 310 7.09 7.09 13.59
CA VAL A 310 5.84 6.59 14.18
C VAL A 310 5.20 7.72 15.01
N PRO A 311 3.89 7.97 14.88
CA PRO A 311 3.20 8.99 15.68
C PRO A 311 3.31 8.73 17.19
N LYS A 312 3.51 9.79 17.98
CA LYS A 312 3.68 9.75 19.45
C LYS A 312 2.62 8.92 20.18
N ARG A 313 1.37 8.97 19.71
CA ARG A 313 0.26 8.18 20.27
C ARG A 313 0.60 6.68 20.29
N TYR A 314 0.92 6.12 19.12
CA TYR A 314 1.25 4.70 18.98
C TYR A 314 2.55 4.33 19.68
N ILE A 315 3.53 5.25 19.77
CA ILE A 315 4.75 5.01 20.55
C ILE A 315 4.39 4.82 22.03
N THR A 316 3.57 5.72 22.59
CA THR A 316 3.18 5.66 24.00
C THR A 316 2.45 4.36 24.32
N GLU A 317 1.49 3.98 23.48
CA GLU A 317 0.67 2.78 23.69
C GLU A 317 1.53 1.50 23.57
N ALA A 318 2.35 1.38 22.52
CA ALA A 318 3.25 0.23 22.34
C ALA A 318 4.27 0.12 23.49
N LEU A 319 4.83 1.24 23.93
CA LEU A 319 5.78 1.30 25.04
C LEU A 319 5.15 0.83 26.35
N ASN A 320 3.96 1.33 26.69
CA ASN A 320 3.26 0.93 27.90
C ASN A 320 2.97 -0.57 27.91
N LEU A 321 2.54 -1.12 26.77
CA LEU A 321 2.30 -2.55 26.63
C LEU A 321 3.60 -3.34 26.80
N PHE A 322 4.68 -2.90 26.14
CA PHE A 322 5.99 -3.54 26.18
C PHE A 322 6.55 -3.60 27.61
N ILE A 323 6.53 -2.49 28.34
CA ILE A 323 7.00 -2.43 29.73
C ILE A 323 6.11 -3.27 30.66
N SER A 324 4.80 -3.28 30.43
CA SER A 324 3.88 -4.11 31.22
C SER A 324 4.18 -5.61 31.07
N GLN A 325 4.56 -6.05 29.87
CA GLN A 325 4.84 -7.45 29.56
C GLN A 325 6.27 -7.89 29.92
N ASN A 326 7.27 -7.03 29.66
CA ASN A 326 8.68 -7.39 29.74
C ASN A 326 9.42 -6.72 30.92
N GLY A 327 8.75 -5.81 31.62
CA GLY A 327 9.34 -5.00 32.69
C GLY A 327 10.25 -3.89 32.16
N THR A 328 11.06 -3.33 33.07
CA THR A 328 12.02 -2.24 32.78
C THR A 328 13.48 -2.71 32.79
N GLY A 329 13.73 -4.00 33.03
CA GLY A 329 15.07 -4.59 33.02
C GLY A 329 15.68 -4.62 31.63
N SER A 330 17.00 -4.84 31.54
CA SER A 330 17.68 -4.95 30.25
C SER A 330 17.13 -6.08 29.40
N CYS A 331 16.99 -5.85 28.10
CA CYS A 331 16.54 -6.84 27.14
C CYS A 331 17.31 -6.71 25.82
N THR A 332 17.03 -7.56 24.85
CA THR A 332 17.64 -7.48 23.52
C THR A 332 16.95 -6.45 22.64
N ALA A 333 17.67 -5.89 21.67
CA ALA A 333 17.07 -5.05 20.63
C ALA A 333 15.99 -5.81 19.84
N HIS A 334 16.11 -7.14 19.77
CA HIS A 334 15.13 -8.03 19.15
C HIS A 334 13.77 -7.96 19.85
N GLU A 335 13.74 -8.10 21.18
CA GLU A 335 12.51 -8.02 21.96
C GLU A 335 11.81 -6.66 21.77
N ILE A 336 12.57 -5.57 21.76
CA ILE A 336 12.04 -4.22 21.51
C ILE A 336 11.46 -4.14 20.09
N TYR A 337 12.17 -4.65 19.08
CA TYR A 337 11.69 -4.66 17.70
C TYR A 337 10.39 -5.45 17.54
N CYS A 338 10.29 -6.61 18.18
CA CYS A 338 9.06 -7.39 18.26
C CYS A 338 7.95 -6.61 18.99
N GLY A 339 8.26 -5.93 20.10
CA GLY A 339 7.31 -5.09 20.84
C GLY A 339 6.76 -3.92 20.02
N MET A 340 7.56 -3.35 19.12
CA MET A 340 7.12 -2.28 18.20
C MET A 340 6.05 -2.75 17.22
N SER A 341 5.95 -4.07 16.94
CA SER A 341 4.95 -4.62 16.01
C SER A 341 3.51 -4.44 16.50
N GLU A 342 3.30 -4.20 17.81
CA GLU A 342 1.96 -3.93 18.36
C GLU A 342 1.29 -2.72 17.71
N VAL A 343 2.08 -1.76 17.19
CA VAL A 343 1.54 -0.62 16.43
C VAL A 343 0.68 -1.08 15.25
N ILE A 344 1.06 -2.17 14.59
CA ILE A 344 0.29 -2.71 13.46
C ILE A 344 -1.03 -3.33 13.94
N PHE A 345 -1.00 -4.03 15.07
CA PHE A 345 -2.21 -4.57 15.69
C PHE A 345 -3.17 -3.46 16.09
N MET A 346 -2.67 -2.39 16.72
CA MET A 346 -3.47 -1.21 17.09
C MET A 346 -4.17 -0.60 15.87
N LEU A 347 -3.43 -0.33 14.78
CA LEU A 347 -4.02 0.21 13.54
C LEU A 347 -5.11 -0.71 12.98
N THR A 348 -4.89 -2.02 13.04
CA THR A 348 -5.87 -3.02 12.58
C THR A 348 -7.14 -2.98 13.44
N CYS A 349 -7.02 -2.90 14.76
CA CYS A 349 -8.16 -2.77 15.67
C CYS A 349 -8.93 -1.45 15.53
N GLU A 350 -8.24 -0.38 15.16
CA GLU A 350 -8.85 0.92 14.85
C GLU A 350 -9.61 0.94 13.52
N GLY A 351 -9.54 -0.14 12.73
CA GLY A 351 -10.16 -0.23 11.41
C GLY A 351 -9.47 0.68 10.38
N GLU A 352 -8.19 1.00 10.58
CA GLU A 352 -7.42 1.80 9.65
C GLU A 352 -7.33 1.12 8.28
N SER A 353 -7.24 1.94 7.23
CA SER A 353 -7.14 1.41 5.87
C SER A 353 -5.93 0.47 5.73
N GLY A 354 -6.08 -0.61 4.95
CA GLY A 354 -4.96 -1.52 4.66
C GLY A 354 -3.76 -0.80 4.08
N GLY A 355 -4.00 0.32 3.38
CA GLY A 355 -2.94 1.13 2.85
C GLY A 355 -2.13 1.93 3.89
N HIS A 356 -2.78 2.44 4.94
CA HIS A 356 -2.11 3.07 6.07
C HIS A 356 -1.30 2.04 6.86
N ILE A 357 -1.86 0.85 7.10
CA ILE A 357 -1.20 -0.27 7.78
C ILE A 357 0.11 -0.65 7.08
N ALA A 358 0.08 -0.91 5.77
CA ALA A 358 1.28 -1.25 5.01
C ALA A 358 2.35 -0.13 5.03
N THR A 359 1.93 1.14 5.04
CA THR A 359 2.87 2.27 5.17
C THR A 359 3.54 2.28 6.55
N MET A 360 2.81 1.92 7.60
CA MET A 360 3.37 1.81 8.94
C MET A 360 4.36 0.65 9.05
N GLU A 361 4.05 -0.50 8.46
CA GLU A 361 4.98 -1.64 8.40
C GLU A 361 6.30 -1.26 7.75
N GLU A 362 6.26 -0.55 6.62
CA GLU A 362 7.47 -0.05 5.96
C GLU A 362 8.27 0.94 6.81
N LYS A 363 7.63 1.69 7.71
CA LYS A 363 8.32 2.56 8.67
C LYS A 363 9.03 1.71 9.73
N LEU A 364 8.32 0.77 10.34
CA LEU A 364 8.87 -0.10 11.38
C LEU A 364 10.03 -0.95 10.83
N ALA A 365 9.90 -1.48 9.61
CA ALA A 365 10.92 -2.28 8.94
C ALA A 365 12.29 -1.59 8.84
N ARG A 366 12.32 -0.25 8.71
CA ARG A 366 13.56 0.54 8.64
C ARG A 366 14.35 0.52 9.96
N ALA A 367 13.73 0.15 11.08
CA ALA A 367 14.44 0.02 12.35
C ALA A 367 15.46 -1.12 12.35
N LEU A 368 15.30 -2.14 11.50
CA LEU A 368 16.25 -3.25 11.38
C LEU A 368 17.65 -2.81 10.95
N SER A 369 17.76 -1.68 10.23
CA SER A 369 19.04 -1.13 9.74
C SER A 369 19.64 -0.05 10.64
N LEU A 370 18.98 0.33 11.74
CA LEU A 370 19.51 1.37 12.64
C LEU A 370 20.63 0.83 13.53
N ASP A 371 21.47 1.74 14.03
CA ASP A 371 22.36 1.46 15.13
C ASP A 371 21.61 1.62 16.45
N TRP A 372 21.15 0.50 17.00
CA TRP A 372 20.32 0.46 18.20
C TRP A 372 21.03 1.01 19.44
N LYS A 373 22.37 0.91 19.49
CA LYS A 373 23.15 1.37 20.64
C LYS A 373 23.15 2.89 20.80
N GLU A 374 22.97 3.64 19.71
CA GLU A 374 22.83 5.10 19.78
C GLU A 374 21.59 5.55 20.56
N PHE A 375 20.58 4.68 20.67
CA PHE A 375 19.31 4.98 21.33
C PHE A 375 19.20 4.36 22.74
N ASP A 376 20.18 3.56 23.17
CA ASP A 376 20.28 3.00 24.52
C ASP A 376 20.81 4.03 25.52
N VAL A 377 20.00 5.05 25.80
CA VAL A 377 20.37 6.18 26.65
C VAL A 377 19.65 6.12 28.02
N PRO A 378 20.34 6.43 29.13
CA PRO A 378 19.71 6.49 30.46
C PRO A 378 18.96 7.81 30.68
N GLY A 379 18.09 7.85 31.70
CA GLY A 379 17.37 9.04 32.15
C GLY A 379 15.94 9.16 31.61
N GLU A 380 15.23 10.24 31.94
CA GLU A 380 13.88 10.50 31.42
C GLU A 380 13.95 11.08 30.01
N ILE A 381 13.33 10.41 29.03
CA ILE A 381 13.20 10.96 27.68
C ILE A 381 12.15 12.06 27.64
N LYS A 382 12.55 13.23 27.15
CA LYS A 382 11.63 14.29 26.73
C LYS A 382 10.93 13.91 25.41
N TRP A 383 9.61 14.04 25.42
CA TRP A 383 8.77 13.79 24.25
C TRP A 383 8.97 14.79 23.12
#